data_AF-A0A7V8EAB8-F1
#
_entry.id   AF-A0A7V8EAB8-F1
#
_cell.length_a   1.000
_cell.length_b   1.000
_cell.length_c   1.000
_cell.angle_alpha   90.00
_cell.angle_beta   90.00
_cell.angle_gamma   90.00
#
_symmetry.space_group_name_H-M   'P 1'
#
loop_
_entity.id
_entity.type
_entity.pdbx_description
1 polymer ?
#
loop_
_entity_poly.entity_id
_entity_poly.type
_entity_poly.pdbx_seq_one_letter_code
_entity_poly.pdbx_strand_id
1 'polypeptide(L)'
;MMAGMLTEHYTYVGKHEWQVPIFLFRHHEDAKQYLFALARDAQLTRQMLGRHGSDFLAIALDADGRVKRYLAGEAKWRKTLGKAVVQSLLKDADGKGIWYQLSERDKNIPHGMRQLQKLLKESDPQKFQAAIFSIDQALLLNNATPIPRTNLVFICGNDFKGRESATPIIDWKKMPKDYKSEHDLQVVELILSGGGEDLIDMIYESLWNGV
;
A
#
# COMPACT_ATOMS: atom_id res chain seq x y z
N MET A 1 -1.42 -6.10 -5.12
CA MET A 1 -0.99 -6.38 -6.50
C MET A 1 -1.40 -5.27 -7.46
N MET A 2 -2.69 -5.00 -7.71
CA MET A 2 -3.12 -3.89 -8.61
C MET A 2 -2.48 -2.54 -8.29
N ALA A 3 -2.41 -2.17 -7.00
CA ALA A 3 -1.72 -0.95 -6.55
C ALA A 3 -0.23 -0.94 -6.91
N GLY A 4 0.43 -2.09 -6.93
CA GLY A 4 1.84 -2.23 -7.32
C GLY A 4 2.02 -2.01 -8.81
N MET A 5 1.26 -2.73 -9.64
CA MET A 5 1.31 -2.58 -11.10
C MET A 5 1.07 -1.13 -11.55
N LEU A 6 0.05 -0.47 -10.97
CA LEU A 6 -0.20 0.94 -11.26
C LEU A 6 0.94 1.84 -10.77
N THR A 7 1.51 1.56 -9.62
CA THR A 7 2.61 2.38 -9.09
C THR A 7 3.87 2.31 -9.96
N GLU A 8 4.17 1.16 -10.56
CA GLU A 8 5.35 1.03 -11.43
C GLU A 8 5.16 1.64 -12.82
N HIS A 9 3.91 1.73 -13.31
CA HIS A 9 3.63 2.09 -14.70
C HIS A 9 2.86 3.39 -14.89
N TYR A 10 2.24 3.94 -13.84
CA TYR A 10 1.50 5.19 -13.90
C TYR A 10 2.31 6.36 -13.33
N THR A 11 2.15 7.54 -13.93
CA THR A 11 2.84 8.76 -13.48
C THR A 11 2.12 9.39 -12.29
N TYR A 12 2.76 9.36 -11.12
CA TYR A 12 2.26 10.03 -9.91
C TYR A 12 2.78 11.46 -9.74
N VAL A 13 2.22 12.17 -8.75
CA VAL A 13 2.76 13.44 -8.24
C VAL A 13 4.28 13.32 -8.02
N GLY A 14 5.01 14.33 -8.48
CA GLY A 14 6.48 14.36 -8.43
C GLY A 14 7.19 13.56 -9.52
N LYS A 15 6.46 12.79 -10.35
CA LYS A 15 6.99 12.02 -11.49
C LYS A 15 8.18 11.13 -11.12
N HIS A 16 8.10 10.49 -9.96
CA HIS A 16 9.13 9.58 -9.49
C HIS A 16 9.03 8.22 -10.19
N GLU A 17 10.17 7.62 -10.48
CA GLU A 17 10.27 6.24 -10.93
C GLU A 17 10.20 5.31 -9.72
N TRP A 18 9.03 4.73 -9.51
CA TRP A 18 8.77 3.86 -8.37
C TRP A 18 9.18 2.43 -8.69
N GLN A 19 9.88 1.81 -7.74
CA GLN A 19 10.17 0.39 -7.72
C GLN A 19 9.33 -0.23 -6.60
N VAL A 20 8.51 -1.22 -6.96
CA VAL A 20 7.67 -1.91 -5.99
C VAL A 20 8.41 -3.17 -5.54
N PRO A 21 8.87 -3.24 -4.28
CA PRO A 21 9.51 -4.44 -3.79
C PRO A 21 8.52 -5.61 -3.84
N ILE A 22 9.00 -6.76 -4.30
CA ILE A 22 8.18 -7.91 -4.68
C ILE A 22 7.33 -8.47 -3.51
N PHE A 23 7.57 -8.10 -2.23
CA PHE A 23 6.69 -8.51 -1.15
C PHE A 23 6.47 -7.50 0.00
N LEU A 24 5.18 -7.32 0.31
CA LEU A 24 4.66 -6.89 1.62
C LEU A 24 3.94 -8.02 2.39
N PHE A 25 4.08 -9.28 1.96
CA PHE A 25 3.35 -10.42 2.54
C PHE A 25 4.21 -11.42 3.34
N ARG A 26 5.51 -11.18 3.53
CA ARG A 26 6.42 -12.26 4.01
C ARG A 26 6.90 -12.19 5.45
N HIS A 27 6.46 -11.21 6.24
CA HIS A 27 6.72 -11.22 7.68
C HIS A 27 5.41 -11.04 8.46
N HIS A 28 4.47 -11.93 8.21
CA HIS A 28 3.37 -12.15 9.14
C HIS A 28 3.78 -13.25 10.12
N GLU A 29 4.70 -12.96 11.03
CA GLU A 29 4.99 -13.93 12.11
C GLU A 29 3.69 -14.28 12.85
N ASP A 30 2.80 -13.29 13.00
CA ASP A 30 1.45 -13.46 13.55
C ASP A 30 0.57 -14.36 12.67
N ALA A 31 0.51 -14.15 11.34
CA ALA A 31 -0.28 -15.03 10.48
C ALA A 31 0.33 -16.43 10.36
N LYS A 32 1.66 -16.56 10.44
CA LYS A 32 2.36 -17.85 10.46
C LYS A 32 2.06 -18.61 11.75
N GLN A 33 2.15 -17.95 12.91
CA GLN A 33 1.75 -18.52 14.20
C GLN A 33 0.27 -18.89 14.19
N TYR A 34 -0.57 -18.03 13.63
CA TYR A 34 -2.01 -18.26 13.51
C TYR A 34 -2.35 -19.44 12.60
N LEU A 35 -1.75 -19.52 11.40
CA LEU A 35 -1.91 -20.66 10.49
C LEU A 35 -1.39 -21.96 11.12
N PHE A 36 -0.28 -21.89 11.85
CA PHE A 36 0.27 -23.02 12.59
C PHE A 36 -0.69 -23.53 13.68
N ALA A 37 -1.38 -22.61 14.38
CA ALA A 37 -2.39 -22.92 15.37
C ALA A 37 -3.67 -23.49 14.73
N LEU A 38 -4.18 -22.84 13.67
CA LEU A 38 -5.34 -23.31 12.90
C LEU A 38 -5.16 -24.74 12.37
N ALA A 39 -3.97 -25.08 11.88
CA ALA A 39 -3.69 -26.42 11.38
C ALA A 39 -3.74 -27.52 12.47
N ARG A 40 -3.78 -27.13 13.75
CA ARG A 40 -3.70 -28.04 14.91
C ARG A 40 -4.91 -27.99 15.84
N ASP A 41 -5.83 -27.06 15.61
CA ASP A 41 -7.06 -26.95 16.39
C ASP A 41 -8.25 -26.67 15.46
N ALA A 42 -9.05 -27.70 15.24
CA ALA A 42 -10.24 -27.65 14.40
C ALA A 42 -11.38 -26.80 15.00
N GLN A 43 -11.28 -26.40 16.28
CA GLN A 43 -12.25 -25.53 16.95
C GLN A 43 -11.92 -24.04 16.79
N LEU A 44 -10.70 -23.70 16.34
CA LEU A 44 -10.36 -22.31 16.03
C LEU A 44 -11.15 -21.84 14.80
N THR A 45 -12.02 -20.87 15.03
CA THR A 45 -12.71 -20.16 13.95
C THR A 45 -11.79 -19.10 13.33
N ARG A 46 -11.94 -18.86 12.02
CA ARG A 46 -11.08 -17.94 11.27
C ARG A 46 -11.21 -16.51 11.82
N GLN A 47 -10.22 -16.06 12.60
CA GLN A 47 -10.04 -14.68 13.04
C GLN A 47 -8.94 -14.06 12.17
N MET A 48 -9.32 -13.28 11.16
CA MET A 48 -8.32 -12.52 10.41
C MET A 48 -7.83 -11.37 11.29
N LEU A 49 -6.67 -11.55 11.91
CA LEU A 49 -5.91 -10.44 12.47
C LEU A 49 -5.60 -9.46 11.32
N GLY A 50 -6.18 -8.25 11.40
CA GLY A 50 -5.91 -7.20 10.44
C GLY A 50 -4.43 -6.81 10.48
N ARG A 51 -3.85 -6.49 9.33
CA ARG A 51 -2.48 -5.97 9.29
C ARG A 51 -2.43 -4.58 9.93
N HIS A 52 -1.47 -4.38 10.83
CA HIS A 52 -1.11 -3.05 11.32
C HIS A 52 -0.06 -2.42 10.40
N GLY A 53 -0.26 -1.15 10.02
CA GLY A 53 0.65 -0.37 9.18
C GLY A 53 0.18 -0.22 7.72
N SER A 54 0.97 0.50 6.93
CA SER A 54 0.61 0.86 5.55
C SER A 54 0.39 -0.37 4.67
N ASP A 55 -0.62 -0.31 3.81
CA ASP A 55 -0.96 -1.44 2.97
C ASP A 55 0.08 -1.73 1.88
N PHE A 56 0.81 -0.69 1.51
CA PHE A 56 1.67 -0.63 0.36
C PHE A 56 2.95 0.17 0.66
N LEU A 57 4.06 -0.20 0.01
CA LEU A 57 5.37 0.44 0.08
C LEU A 57 6.01 0.35 -1.30
N ALA A 58 6.55 1.46 -1.79
CA ALA A 58 7.45 1.52 -2.94
C ALA A 58 8.60 2.48 -2.65
N ILE A 59 9.70 2.36 -3.38
CA ILE A 59 10.86 3.25 -3.25
C ILE A 59 11.20 3.87 -4.60
N ALA A 60 11.75 5.08 -4.58
CA ALA A 60 12.41 5.66 -5.73
C ALA A 60 13.89 5.80 -5.41
N LEU A 61 14.75 5.45 -6.37
CA LEU A 61 16.20 5.55 -6.22
C LEU A 61 16.75 6.83 -6.88
N ASP A 62 17.84 7.36 -6.35
CA ASP A 62 18.68 8.34 -7.05
C ASP A 62 19.71 7.66 -7.96
N ALA A 63 20.55 8.48 -8.61
CA ALA A 63 21.59 8.01 -9.51
C ALA A 63 22.66 7.15 -8.81
N ASP A 64 22.84 7.32 -7.50
CA ASP A 64 23.79 6.54 -6.69
C ASP A 64 23.14 5.24 -6.15
N GLY A 65 21.87 5.00 -6.46
CA GLY A 65 21.11 3.87 -5.95
C GLY A 65 20.66 4.02 -4.49
N ARG A 66 20.70 5.23 -3.91
CA ARG A 66 20.12 5.50 -2.59
C ARG A 66 18.62 5.71 -2.68
N VAL A 67 17.90 5.40 -1.61
CA VAL A 67 16.47 5.68 -1.54
C VAL A 67 16.25 7.18 -1.35
N LYS A 68 15.87 7.88 -2.44
CA LYS A 68 15.60 9.32 -2.42
C LYS A 68 14.19 9.67 -1.95
N ARG A 69 13.26 8.72 -2.05
CA ARG A 69 11.86 8.87 -1.65
C ARG A 69 11.23 7.50 -1.45
N TYR A 70 10.25 7.41 -0.56
CA TYR A 70 9.38 6.25 -0.48
C TYR A 70 7.91 6.63 -0.62
N LEU A 71 7.11 5.69 -1.09
CA LEU A 71 5.66 5.80 -1.17
C LEU A 71 5.07 4.79 -0.20
N ALA A 72 4.17 5.24 0.67
CA ALA A 72 3.45 4.38 1.59
C ALA A 72 1.95 4.67 1.48
N GLY A 73 1.09 3.67 1.57
CA GLY A 73 -0.32 3.93 1.28
C GLY A 73 -1.30 2.87 1.69
N GLU A 74 -2.57 3.24 1.62
CA GLU A 74 -3.73 2.40 1.89
C GLU A 74 -4.33 1.90 0.57
N ALA A 75 -4.64 0.61 0.50
CA ALA A 75 -5.20 -0.01 -0.70
C ALA A 75 -6.48 -0.77 -0.37
N LYS A 76 -7.62 -0.37 -0.94
CA LYS A 76 -8.92 -1.00 -0.65
C LYS A 76 -9.59 -1.50 -1.92
N TRP A 77 -10.11 -2.73 -1.85
CA TRP A 77 -10.99 -3.33 -2.86
C TRP A 77 -12.45 -3.30 -2.41
N ARG A 78 -13.39 -3.04 -3.32
CA ARG A 78 -14.84 -3.12 -3.08
C ARG A 78 -15.58 -3.76 -4.25
N LYS A 79 -16.46 -4.72 -3.95
CA LYS A 79 -17.34 -5.34 -4.95
C LYS A 79 -18.21 -4.33 -5.70
N THR A 80 -18.64 -3.26 -5.03
CA THR A 80 -19.37 -2.16 -5.67
C THR A 80 -18.83 -0.84 -5.15
N LEU A 81 -18.29 -0.02 -6.06
CA LEU A 81 -17.66 1.24 -5.72
C LEU A 81 -18.66 2.40 -5.76
N GLY A 82 -19.65 2.36 -4.87
CA GLY A 82 -20.66 3.42 -4.74
C GLY A 82 -20.15 4.62 -3.92
N LYS A 83 -20.76 5.80 -4.13
CA LYS A 83 -20.37 7.04 -3.43
C LYS A 83 -20.34 6.90 -1.91
N ALA A 84 -21.38 6.32 -1.31
CA ALA A 84 -21.44 6.11 0.14
C ALA A 84 -20.33 5.16 0.64
N VAL A 85 -20.02 4.11 -0.12
CA VAL A 85 -18.96 3.15 0.21
C VAL A 85 -17.60 3.84 0.22
N VAL A 86 -17.29 4.63 -0.81
CA VAL A 86 -16.04 5.40 -0.87
C VAL A 86 -15.96 6.40 0.28
N GLN A 87 -17.03 7.14 0.56
CA GLN A 87 -17.03 8.10 1.67
C GLN A 87 -16.79 7.41 3.02
N SER A 88 -17.42 6.26 3.27
CA SER A 88 -17.19 5.49 4.51
C SER A 88 -15.77 4.93 4.65
N LEU A 89 -15.06 4.71 3.52
CA LEU A 89 -13.66 4.30 3.53
C LEU A 89 -12.75 5.48 3.90
N LEU A 90 -13.01 6.64 3.30
CA LEU A 90 -12.23 7.85 3.52
C LEU A 90 -12.41 8.38 4.94
N LYS A 91 -13.65 8.32 5.45
CA LYS A 91 -14.06 8.74 6.78
C LYS A 91 -15.18 7.82 7.28
N ASP A 92 -14.86 6.94 8.22
CA ASP A 92 -15.84 6.06 8.84
C ASP A 92 -16.77 6.82 9.81
N ALA A 93 -17.69 6.10 10.46
CA ALA A 93 -18.65 6.68 11.40
C ALA A 93 -18.01 7.39 12.59
N ASP A 94 -16.80 6.99 12.99
CA ASP A 94 -16.04 7.58 14.09
C ASP A 94 -15.06 8.66 13.60
N GLY A 95 -15.04 8.94 12.30
CA GLY A 95 -14.08 9.86 11.67
C GLY A 95 -12.67 9.31 11.51
N LYS A 96 -12.46 8.00 11.71
CA LYS A 96 -11.15 7.32 11.78
C LYS A 96 -10.78 6.52 10.52
N GLY A 97 -11.37 6.90 9.38
CA GLY A 97 -11.11 6.30 8.07
C GLY A 97 -9.70 6.58 7.52
N ILE A 98 -9.50 6.35 6.22
CA ILE A 98 -8.19 6.47 5.55
C ILE A 98 -7.52 7.82 5.82
N TRP A 99 -8.27 8.94 5.77
CA TRP A 99 -7.68 10.26 6.01
C TRP A 99 -7.11 10.41 7.40
N TYR A 100 -7.80 9.89 8.41
CA TYR A 100 -7.31 9.87 9.79
C TYR A 100 -6.09 8.97 9.94
N GLN A 101 -6.08 7.78 9.32
CA GLN A 101 -4.93 6.88 9.38
C GLN A 101 -3.67 7.56 8.83
N LEU A 102 -3.76 8.14 7.64
CA LEU A 102 -2.61 8.82 7.00
C LEU A 102 -2.20 10.11 7.70
N SER A 103 -3.14 10.83 8.31
CA SER A 103 -2.87 12.12 8.94
C SER A 103 -2.42 12.00 10.39
N GLU A 104 -2.98 11.05 11.15
CA GLU A 104 -2.79 10.98 12.60
C GLU A 104 -1.99 9.78 13.09
N ARG A 105 -2.07 8.64 12.39
CA ARG A 105 -1.48 7.38 12.84
C ARG A 105 -0.18 7.04 12.12
N ASP A 106 -0.14 7.25 10.81
CA ASP A 106 0.96 6.84 9.94
C ASP A 106 1.95 7.99 9.67
N LYS A 107 2.52 8.55 10.74
CA LYS A 107 3.45 9.69 10.69
C LYS A 107 4.91 9.29 10.53
N ASN A 108 5.26 8.07 10.93
CA ASN A 108 6.64 7.60 10.97
C ASN A 108 6.96 6.74 9.74
N ILE A 109 8.25 6.47 9.53
CA ILE A 109 8.68 5.51 8.53
C ILE A 109 8.03 4.14 8.82
N PRO A 110 7.37 3.51 7.83
CA PRO A 110 6.61 2.29 8.08
C PRO A 110 7.55 1.13 8.41
N HIS A 111 7.09 0.20 9.25
CA HIS A 111 7.84 -1.02 9.57
C HIS A 111 8.24 -1.82 8.31
N GLY A 112 7.45 -1.71 7.23
CA GLY A 112 7.79 -2.27 5.92
C GLY A 112 9.17 -1.83 5.40
N MET A 113 9.67 -0.66 5.79
CA MET A 113 11.01 -0.22 5.42
C MET A 113 12.11 -1.06 6.10
N ARG A 114 11.92 -1.45 7.36
CA ARG A 114 12.83 -2.37 8.06
C ARG A 114 12.80 -3.77 7.44
N GLN A 115 11.64 -4.22 6.99
CA GLN A 115 11.51 -5.50 6.28
C GLN A 115 12.24 -5.45 4.93
N LEU A 116 12.03 -4.37 4.16
CA LEU A 116 12.72 -4.15 2.89
C LEU A 116 14.24 -4.17 3.08
N GLN A 117 14.75 -3.46 4.08
CA GLN A 117 16.18 -3.47 4.40
C GLN A 117 16.74 -4.89 4.60
N LYS A 118 16.06 -5.72 5.40
CA LYS A 118 16.49 -7.10 5.66
C LYS A 118 16.52 -7.91 4.37
N LEU A 119 15.48 -7.80 3.55
CA LEU A 119 15.40 -8.48 2.26
C LEU A 119 16.51 -8.04 1.30
N LEU A 120 16.84 -6.75 1.24
CA LEU A 120 17.95 -6.28 0.41
C LEU A 120 19.30 -6.84 0.90
N LYS A 121 19.49 -6.94 2.22
CA LYS A 121 20.69 -7.55 2.84
C LYS A 121 20.79 -9.05 2.56
N GLU A 122 19.66 -9.75 2.50
CA GLU A 122 19.59 -11.19 2.22
C GLU A 122 19.70 -11.53 0.72
N SER A 123 19.17 -10.65 -0.13
CA SER A 123 19.09 -10.87 -1.59
C SER A 123 20.42 -10.62 -2.28
N ASP A 124 20.93 -9.38 -2.21
CA ASP A 124 22.20 -8.99 -2.84
C ASP A 124 22.75 -7.72 -2.16
N PRO A 125 23.43 -7.87 -1.02
CA PRO A 125 23.90 -6.72 -0.24
C PRO A 125 24.94 -5.85 -0.96
N GLN A 126 25.71 -6.41 -1.91
CA GLN A 126 26.67 -5.64 -2.69
C GLN A 126 25.94 -4.75 -3.70
N LYS A 127 25.01 -5.32 -4.46
CA LYS A 127 24.20 -4.57 -5.43
C LYS A 127 23.36 -3.47 -4.77
N PHE A 128 22.80 -3.74 -3.59
CA PHE A 128 21.89 -2.81 -2.91
C PHE A 128 22.55 -1.99 -1.79
N GLN A 129 23.88 -1.93 -1.74
CA GLN A 129 24.62 -1.29 -0.65
C GLN A 129 24.16 0.16 -0.37
N ALA A 130 24.00 0.98 -1.42
CA ALA A 130 23.57 2.37 -1.28
C ALA A 130 22.14 2.51 -0.75
N ALA A 131 21.21 1.71 -1.27
CA ALA A 131 19.83 1.66 -0.78
C ALA A 131 19.79 1.23 0.69
N ILE A 132 20.48 0.13 1.03
CA ILE A 132 20.58 -0.38 2.41
C ILE A 132 21.10 0.69 3.35
N PHE A 133 22.18 1.37 2.98
CA PHE A 133 22.79 2.42 3.79
C PHE A 133 21.83 3.59 4.04
N SER A 134 21.16 4.09 2.99
CA SER A 134 20.17 5.17 3.14
C SER A 134 18.98 4.78 4.04
N ILE A 135 18.55 3.52 3.96
CA ILE A 135 17.50 2.99 4.84
C ILE A 135 18.01 2.83 6.28
N ASP A 136 19.24 2.35 6.49
CA ASP A 136 19.87 2.26 7.82
C ASP A 136 19.91 3.66 8.48
N GLN A 137 20.30 4.70 7.75
CA GLN A 137 20.30 6.08 8.24
C GLN A 137 18.90 6.60 8.59
N ALA A 138 17.88 6.24 7.80
CA ALA A 138 16.50 6.66 8.04
C ALA A 138 15.83 5.93 9.22
N LEU A 139 16.35 4.76 9.61
CA LEU A 139 15.82 3.93 10.70
C LEU A 139 16.53 4.14 12.05
N LEU A 140 17.52 5.03 12.13
CA LEU A 140 18.19 5.34 13.40
C LEU A 140 17.20 5.96 14.40
N LEU A 141 17.35 5.62 15.69
CA LEU A 141 16.55 6.22 16.76
C LEU A 141 16.95 7.68 17.03
N ASN A 142 18.24 7.99 16.86
CA ASN A 142 18.80 9.32 17.09
C ASN A 142 19.51 9.79 15.81
N ASN A 143 19.31 11.07 15.46
CA ASN A 143 19.91 11.69 14.27
C ASN A 143 19.60 10.93 12.96
N ALA A 144 18.36 10.45 12.83
CA ALA A 144 17.89 9.83 11.59
C ALA A 144 17.99 10.83 10.43
N THR A 145 18.31 10.31 9.24
CA THR A 145 18.22 11.08 7.99
C THR A 145 16.86 10.84 7.35
N PRO A 146 15.91 11.80 7.37
CA PRO A 146 14.58 11.57 6.84
C PRO A 146 14.61 11.35 5.34
N ILE A 147 13.83 10.38 4.88
CA ILE A 147 13.55 10.18 3.45
C ILE A 147 12.18 10.81 3.17
N PRO A 148 12.03 11.67 2.15
CA PRO A 148 10.74 12.19 1.73
C PRO A 148 9.71 11.06 1.48
N ARG A 149 8.45 11.33 1.85
CA ARG A 149 7.34 10.38 1.72
C ARG A 149 6.27 10.89 0.76
N THR A 150 5.71 9.99 -0.02
CA THR A 150 4.44 10.18 -0.74
C THR A 150 3.40 9.22 -0.16
N ASN A 151 2.23 9.74 0.20
CA ASN A 151 1.07 8.95 0.59
C ASN A 151 0.30 8.50 -0.65
N LEU A 152 -0.08 7.22 -0.71
CA LEU A 152 -0.97 6.69 -1.74
C LEU A 152 -2.30 6.26 -1.11
N VAL A 153 -3.40 6.73 -1.69
CA VAL A 153 -4.73 6.15 -1.49
C VAL A 153 -5.14 5.48 -2.79
N PHE A 154 -5.16 4.15 -2.77
CA PHE A 154 -5.61 3.34 -3.90
C PHE A 154 -6.95 2.71 -3.56
N ILE A 155 -8.01 3.09 -4.27
CA ILE A 155 -9.32 2.44 -4.14
C ILE A 155 -9.71 1.83 -5.47
N CYS A 156 -9.98 0.52 -5.45
CA CYS A 156 -10.38 -0.22 -6.62
C CYS A 156 -11.72 -0.89 -6.37
N GLY A 157 -12.56 -0.97 -7.39
CA GLY A 157 -13.83 -1.67 -7.28
C GLY A 157 -14.56 -1.78 -8.59
N ASN A 158 -15.59 -2.64 -8.61
CA ASN A 158 -16.47 -2.68 -9.77
C ASN A 158 -17.30 -1.40 -9.83
N ASP A 159 -17.63 -1.03 -11.07
CA ASP A 159 -18.57 0.04 -11.32
C ASP A 159 -19.97 -0.27 -10.73
N PHE A 160 -20.82 0.75 -10.64
CA PHE A 160 -22.19 0.65 -10.16
C PHE A 160 -23.18 1.29 -11.14
N LYS A 161 -24.40 0.78 -11.14
CA LYS A 161 -25.47 1.29 -12.01
C LYS A 161 -25.74 2.77 -11.72
N GLY A 162 -25.62 3.60 -12.74
CA GLY A 162 -25.86 5.04 -12.64
C GLY A 162 -24.61 5.90 -12.39
N ARG A 163 -23.41 5.31 -12.39
CA ARG A 163 -22.18 6.09 -12.53
C ARG A 163 -22.08 6.65 -13.95
N GLU A 164 -21.68 7.91 -14.05
CA GLU A 164 -21.23 8.46 -15.33
C GLU A 164 -19.87 7.85 -15.72
N SER A 165 -19.74 7.46 -16.98
CA SER A 165 -18.54 6.79 -17.49
C SER A 165 -17.27 7.61 -17.20
N ALA A 166 -16.24 6.95 -16.67
CA ALA A 166 -14.94 7.54 -16.33
C ALA A 166 -14.98 8.70 -15.30
N THR A 167 -16.08 8.86 -14.55
CA THR A 167 -16.16 9.87 -13.49
C THR A 167 -15.69 9.28 -12.16
N PRO A 168 -14.57 9.78 -11.58
CA PRO A 168 -14.14 9.35 -10.25
C PRO A 168 -15.06 9.92 -9.17
N ILE A 169 -15.25 9.18 -8.08
CA ILE A 169 -15.94 9.65 -6.88
C ILE A 169 -15.01 10.55 -6.06
N ILE A 170 -13.72 10.23 -6.03
CA ILE A 170 -12.75 11.03 -5.27
C ILE A 170 -12.26 12.18 -6.14
N ASP A 171 -12.43 13.41 -5.66
CA ASP A 171 -11.84 14.59 -6.29
C ASP A 171 -10.31 14.52 -6.19
N TRP A 172 -9.66 14.72 -7.32
CA TRP A 172 -8.21 14.70 -7.47
C TRP A 172 -7.61 16.08 -7.77
N LYS A 173 -8.45 17.07 -8.09
CA LYS A 173 -7.99 18.42 -8.49
C LYS A 173 -7.58 19.28 -7.29
N LYS A 174 -8.08 18.95 -6.10
CA LYS A 174 -7.84 19.69 -4.86
C LYS A 174 -7.43 18.73 -3.76
N MET A 175 -6.55 19.18 -2.89
CA MET A 175 -6.21 18.43 -1.68
C MET A 175 -7.48 18.24 -0.82
N PRO A 176 -7.79 17.00 -0.39
CA PRO A 176 -8.92 16.75 0.50
C PRO A 176 -8.78 17.54 1.81
N LYS A 177 -9.86 18.20 2.26
CA LYS A 177 -9.82 19.02 3.49
C LYS A 177 -9.44 18.21 4.74
N ASP A 178 -9.81 16.93 4.78
CA ASP A 178 -9.58 16.02 5.89
C ASP A 178 -8.17 15.40 5.88
N TYR A 179 -7.39 15.59 4.80
CA TYR A 179 -6.00 15.17 4.74
C TYR A 179 -5.10 16.24 5.38
N LYS A 180 -4.48 15.91 6.51
CA LYS A 180 -3.63 16.81 7.31
C LYS A 180 -2.16 16.41 7.38
N SER A 181 -1.77 15.32 6.73
CA SER A 181 -0.37 14.92 6.63
C SER A 181 0.44 15.93 5.82
N GLU A 182 1.71 16.13 6.20
CA GLU A 182 2.67 16.98 5.48
C GLU A 182 3.22 16.34 4.20
N HIS A 183 2.95 15.06 3.98
CA HIS A 183 3.48 14.31 2.86
C HIS A 183 2.66 14.56 1.58
N ASP A 184 3.32 14.47 0.42
CA ASP A 184 2.64 14.53 -0.88
C ASP A 184 1.56 13.46 -0.97
N LEU A 185 0.40 13.76 -1.56
CA LEU A 185 -0.70 12.81 -1.69
C LEU A 185 -0.92 12.43 -3.15
N GLN A 186 -0.98 11.13 -3.40
CA GLN A 186 -1.53 10.55 -4.61
C GLN A 186 -2.83 9.81 -4.29
N VAL A 187 -3.89 10.11 -5.02
CA VAL A 187 -5.15 9.36 -4.97
C VAL A 187 -5.37 8.69 -6.32
N VAL A 188 -5.73 7.42 -6.30
CA VAL A 188 -6.05 6.64 -7.50
C VAL A 188 -7.36 5.89 -7.24
N GLU A 189 -8.33 6.12 -8.12
CA GLU A 189 -9.56 5.34 -8.19
C GLU A 189 -9.51 4.46 -9.45
N LEU A 190 -9.51 3.15 -9.29
CA LEU A 190 -9.57 2.18 -10.40
C LEU A 190 -10.95 1.55 -10.47
N ILE A 191 -11.68 1.85 -11.55
CA ILE A 191 -13.04 1.36 -11.79
C ILE A 191 -12.95 0.20 -12.79
N LEU A 192 -13.46 -0.96 -12.40
CA LEU A 192 -13.53 -2.14 -13.27
C LEU A 192 -14.95 -2.30 -13.85
N SER A 193 -15.04 -2.49 -15.16
CA SER A 193 -16.30 -2.62 -15.90
C SER A 193 -16.95 -3.99 -15.70
N GLY A 194 -17.33 -4.31 -14.45
CA GLY A 194 -17.90 -5.60 -14.05
C GLY A 194 -16.87 -6.75 -14.09
N GLY A 195 -17.00 -7.73 -13.20
CA GLY A 195 -16.11 -8.91 -13.19
C GLY A 195 -14.72 -8.69 -12.57
N GLY A 196 -14.54 -7.65 -11.76
CA GLY A 196 -13.27 -7.46 -11.05
C GLY A 196 -12.96 -8.51 -10.00
N GLU A 197 -13.99 -9.20 -9.48
CA GLU A 197 -13.80 -10.42 -8.66
C GLU A 197 -13.17 -11.52 -9.51
N ASP A 198 -13.72 -11.77 -10.71
CA ASP A 198 -13.18 -12.77 -11.65
C ASP A 198 -11.74 -12.44 -12.07
N LEU A 199 -11.43 -11.16 -12.29
CA LEU A 199 -10.05 -10.72 -12.57
C LEU A 199 -9.12 -11.00 -11.38
N ILE A 200 -9.57 -10.71 -10.17
CA ILE A 200 -8.78 -10.97 -8.96
C ILE A 200 -8.53 -12.47 -8.82
N ASP A 201 -9.58 -13.27 -8.95
CA ASP A 201 -9.51 -14.74 -8.85
C ASP A 201 -8.58 -15.31 -9.91
N MET A 202 -8.72 -14.88 -11.18
CA MET A 202 -7.84 -15.29 -12.28
C MET A 202 -6.37 -14.98 -11.98
N ILE A 203 -6.06 -13.81 -11.42
CA ILE A 203 -4.66 -13.47 -11.14
C ILE A 203 -4.12 -14.27 -9.95
N TYR A 204 -4.94 -14.53 -8.92
CA TYR A 204 -4.52 -15.41 -7.84
C TYR A 204 -4.31 -16.85 -8.32
N GLU A 205 -5.18 -17.34 -9.21
CA GLU A 205 -5.04 -18.64 -9.85
C GLU A 205 -3.78 -18.71 -10.71
N SER A 206 -3.48 -17.72 -11.54
CA SER A 206 -2.29 -17.71 -12.39
C SER A 206 -1.00 -17.74 -11.56
N LEU A 207 -0.98 -17.03 -10.43
CA LEU A 207 0.18 -17.03 -9.53
C LEU A 207 0.43 -18.40 -8.91
N TRP A 208 -0.63 -19.13 -8.53
CA TRP A 208 -0.50 -20.39 -7.76
C TRP A 208 -0.44 -21.62 -8.65
N ASN A 209 -1.14 -21.59 -9.78
CA ASN A 209 -1.27 -22.72 -10.69
C ASN A 209 -0.38 -22.58 -11.95
N GLY A 210 0.27 -21.43 -12.16
CA GLY A 210 1.26 -21.23 -13.22
C GLY A 210 0.69 -21.28 -14.63
N VAL A 211 -0.56 -20.82 -14.81
CA VAL A 211 -1.21 -20.69 -16.12
C VAL A 211 -0.68 -19.46 -16.86
#